data_AF-A0A964PK78-F1
#
_entry.id   AF-A0A964PK78-F1
#
_cell.length_a   1.000
_cell.length_b   1.000
_cell.length_c   1.000
_cell.angle_alpha   90.00
_cell.angle_beta   90.00
_cell.angle_gamma   90.00
#
_symmetry.space_group_name_H-M   'P 1'
#
loop_
_entity.id
_entity.type
_entity.pdbx_description
1 polymer ?
#
loop_
_entity_poly.entity_id
_entity_poly.type
_entity_poly.pdbx_seq_one_letter_code
_entity_poly.pdbx_strand_id
1 'polypeptide(L)' 'MDVARELFSYRKYWASRLTPAPVLPMCRAEMDALGWDACDVIIVTGDAYVDHASFGMAVVGRL' A
#
# COMPACT_ATOMS: atom_id res chain seq x y z
N MET A 1 -8.14 5.52 -32.79
CA MET A 1 -7.16 5.20 -31.73
C MET A 1 -7.69 5.82 -30.46
N ASP A 2 -8.02 5.00 -29.47
CA ASP A 2 -8.43 5.51 -28.16
C ASP A 2 -7.17 6.04 -27.46
N VAL A 3 -7.18 7.31 -27.09
CA VAL A 3 -6.01 7.95 -26.45
C VAL A 3 -6.03 7.53 -24.98
N ALA A 4 -4.93 6.95 -24.50
CA ALA A 4 -4.82 6.54 -23.11
C ALA A 4 -5.08 7.73 -22.18
N ARG A 5 -5.85 7.50 -21.11
CA ARG A 5 -6.09 8.51 -20.08
C ARG A 5 -4.79 8.90 -19.40
N GLU A 6 -4.63 10.20 -19.14
CA GLU A 6 -3.54 10.72 -18.31
C GLU A 6 -3.52 10.04 -16.93
N LEU A 7 -2.34 9.66 -16.44
CA LEU A 7 -2.16 8.87 -15.21
C LEU A 7 -2.87 9.48 -13.99
N PHE A 8 -2.87 10.81 -13.89
CA PHE A 8 -3.45 11.54 -12.76
C PHE A 8 -4.90 12.00 -12.99
N SER A 9 -5.52 11.60 -14.11
CA SER A 9 -6.91 11.96 -14.43
C SER A 9 -7.96 11.05 -13.79
N TYR A 10 -7.55 9.93 -13.18
CA TYR A 10 -8.45 9.01 -12.52
C TYR A 10 -9.01 9.62 -11.23
N ARG A 11 -10.27 9.29 -10.93
CA ARG A 11 -10.89 9.67 -9.66
C ARG A 11 -10.08 9.06 -8.52
N LYS A 12 -9.66 9.89 -7.56
CA LYS A 12 -8.94 9.42 -6.37
C LYS A 12 -9.78 8.39 -5.59
N TYR A 13 -9.11 7.37 -5.07
CA TYR A 13 -9.72 6.36 -4.21
C TYR A 13 -10.34 7.03 -2.96
N TRP A 14 -11.41 6.45 -2.42
CA TRP A 14 -12.22 7.06 -1.35
C TRP A 14 -11.39 7.38 -0.09
N ALA A 15 -10.43 6.52 0.24
CA ALA A 15 -9.57 6.65 1.40
C ALA A 15 -8.39 7.63 1.18
N SER A 16 -8.32 8.35 0.05
CA SER A 16 -7.30 9.39 -0.19
C SER A 16 -7.39 10.58 0.77
N ARG A 17 -8.44 10.64 1.59
CA ARG A 17 -8.65 11.65 2.64
C ARG A 17 -8.25 11.16 4.03
N LEU A 18 -7.94 9.86 4.16
CA LEU A 18 -7.47 9.27 5.40
C LEU A 18 -5.96 9.44 5.52
N THR A 19 -5.47 9.35 6.76
CA THR A 19 -4.03 9.28 7.02
C THR A 19 -3.52 7.87 6.70
N PRO A 20 -2.26 7.72 6.25
CA PRO A 20 -1.64 6.41 6.07
C PRO A 20 -1.66 5.60 7.38
N ALA A 21 -1.69 4.28 7.25
CA ALA A 21 -1.55 3.39 8.40
C ALA A 21 -0.17 3.60 9.07
N PRO A 22 -0.08 3.49 10.40
CA PRO A 22 1.18 3.67 11.11
C PRO A 22 2.21 2.58 10.79
N VAL A 23 1.75 1.38 10.40
CA VAL A 23 2.56 0.23 9.97
C VAL A 23 1.80 -0.55 8.90
N LEU A 24 2.51 -1.35 8.11
CA LEU A 24 1.91 -2.29 7.17
C LEU A 24 1.59 -3.61 7.89
N PRO A 25 0.37 -4.16 7.73
CA PRO A 25 0.04 -5.45 8.32
C PRO A 25 0.80 -6.58 7.61
N MET A 26 1.33 -7.51 8.38
CA MET A 26 1.98 -8.74 7.90
C MET A 26 1.11 -9.97 8.15
N CYS A 27 0.03 -9.84 8.93
CA CYS A 27 -0.92 -10.90 9.19
C CYS A 27 -2.37 -10.40 9.25
N ARG A 28 -3.32 -11.34 9.20
CA ARG A 28 -4.76 -11.04 9.28
C ARG A 28 -5.15 -10.34 10.58
N ALA A 29 -4.56 -10.72 11.71
CA ALA A 29 -4.87 -10.10 13.00
C ALA A 29 -4.50 -8.61 13.03
N GLU A 30 -3.38 -8.23 12.40
CA GLU A 30 -2.97 -6.83 12.26
C GLU A 30 -3.89 -6.07 11.30
N MET A 31 -4.35 -6.71 10.21
CA MET A 31 -5.37 -6.11 9.34
C MET A 31 -6.65 -5.80 10.11
N ASP A 32 -7.15 -6.75 10.91
CA ASP A 32 -8.35 -6.54 11.71
C ASP A 32 -8.14 -5.41 12.74
N ALA A 33 -6.95 -5.32 13.36
CA ALA A 33 -6.60 -4.23 14.28
C ALA A 33 -6.51 -2.85 13.61
N LEU A 34 -6.10 -2.81 12.34
CA LEU A 34 -6.08 -1.59 11.51
C LEU A 34 -7.44 -1.28 10.86
N GLY A 35 -8.43 -2.18 10.99
CA GLY A 35 -9.74 -2.06 10.35
C GLY A 35 -9.72 -2.31 8.84
N TRP A 36 -8.76 -3.08 8.34
CA TRP A 36 -8.64 -3.45 6.93
C TRP A 36 -9.43 -4.72 6.64
N ASP A 37 -10.31 -4.67 5.63
CA ASP A 37 -11.12 -5.80 5.17
C ASP A 37 -10.40 -6.63 4.10
N ALA A 38 -9.59 -6.00 3.26
CA ALA A 38 -8.80 -6.63 2.20
C ALA A 38 -7.51 -5.86 1.89
N CYS A 39 -6.58 -6.53 1.19
CA CYS A 39 -5.40 -5.90 0.61
C CYS A 39 -5.61 -5.74 -0.91
N ASP A 40 -5.43 -4.54 -1.46
CA ASP A 40 -5.41 -4.32 -2.91
C ASP A 40 -4.13 -4.86 -3.55
N VAL A 41 -3.01 -4.77 -2.82
CA VAL A 41 -1.68 -5.19 -3.26
C VAL A 41 -1.01 -5.98 -2.14
N ILE A 42 -0.39 -7.10 -2.49
CA ILE A 42 0.45 -7.89 -1.57
C ILE A 42 1.87 -7.90 -2.12
N ILE A 43 2.80 -7.51 -1.25
CA ILE A 43 4.22 -7.57 -1.51
C ILE A 43 4.76 -8.90 -1.01
N VAL A 44 5.28 -9.73 -1.91
CA VAL A 44 5.96 -10.98 -1.56
C VAL A 44 7.44 -10.81 -1.80
N THR A 45 8.25 -10.95 -0.75
CA THR A 45 9.70 -10.84 -0.79
C THR A 45 10.36 -12.00 -0.05
N GLY A 46 11.55 -12.41 -0.49
CA GLY A 46 12.39 -13.39 0.21
C GLY A 46 13.29 -12.77 1.28
N ASP A 47 13.29 -11.45 1.40
CA ASP A 47 14.05 -10.70 2.41
C ASP A 47 13.21 -10.45 3.67
N ALA A 48 13.86 -10.20 4.80
CA ALA A 48 13.18 -9.75 6.00
C ALA A 48 12.57 -8.36 5.76
N TYR A 49 11.32 -8.17 6.19
CA TYR A 49 10.72 -6.84 6.18
C TYR A 49 11.34 -5.99 7.28
N VAL A 50 12.16 -5.03 6.88
CA VAL A 50 12.74 -3.99 7.74
C VAL A 50 12.33 -2.65 7.17
N ASP A 51 11.79 -1.78 8.02
CA ASP A 51 11.34 -0.44 7.65
C ASP A 51 12.54 0.52 7.48
N HIS A 52 13.38 0.22 6.49
CA HIS A 52 14.61 0.93 6.18
C HIS A 52 14.56 1.45 4.74
N ALA A 53 14.89 2.73 4.54
CA ALA A 53 14.76 3.40 3.23
C ALA A 53 15.62 2.76 2.11
N SER A 54 16.62 1.94 2.46
CA SER A 54 17.41 1.18 1.47
C SER A 54 16.73 -0.12 1.00
N PHE A 55 15.60 -0.49 1.59
CA PHE A 55 14.89 -1.73 1.29
C PHE A 55 13.71 -1.40 0.38
N GLY A 56 13.71 -1.96 -0.84
CA GLY A 56 12.74 -1.61 -1.87
C GLY A 56 11.28 -1.82 -1.43
N MET A 57 11.01 -2.87 -0.64
CA MET A 57 9.66 -3.12 -0.16
C MET A 57 9.17 -2.10 0.87
N ALA A 58 10.06 -1.57 1.72
CA ALA A 58 9.72 -0.51 2.66
C ALA A 58 9.39 0.78 1.91
N VAL A 59 10.15 1.11 0.86
CA VAL A 59 9.88 2.25 -0.02
C VAL A 59 8.53 2.11 -0.71
N VAL A 60 8.27 0.98 -1.38
CA VAL A 60 7.01 0.77 -2.11
C VAL A 60 5.79 0.75 -1.18
N GLY A 61 5.94 0.20 0.03
CA GLY A 61 4.85 0.09 0.98
C GLY A 61 4.55 1.36 1.78
N ARG A 62 5.54 2.25 1.96
CA ARG A 62 5.39 3.46 2.80
C ARG A 62 5.44 4.81 2.07
N LEU A 63 6.16 4.92 0.94
CA LEU A 63 6.40 6.20 0.25
C LEU A 63 5.41 6.44 -0.90
#